data_AF-A0A662FCP6-F1
#
_entry.id   AF-A0A662FCP6-F1
#
_cell.length_a   1.000
_cell.length_b   1.000
_cell.length_c   1.000
_cell.angle_alpha   90.00
_cell.angle_beta   90.00
_cell.angle_gamma   90.00
#
_symmetry.space_group_name_H-M   'P 1'
#
loop_
_entity.id
_entity.type
_entity.pdbx_description
1 polymer ?
#
loop_
_entity_poly.entity_id
_entity_poly.type
_entity_poly.pdbx_seq_one_letter_code
_entity_poly.pdbx_strand_id
1 'polypeptide(L)' 'MRINKDMTFAEILSHCPECGEVLFKFGLHCIGCHLSPAETLEQGAKAHGLSDSQVDEMIKELNKKLKDKG' A
#
# COMPACT_ATOMS: atom_id res chain seq x y z
N MET A 1 2.64 15.04 -1.85
CA MET A 1 2.06 13.79 -2.43
C MET A 1 1.05 13.23 -1.44
N ARG A 2 -0.02 12.58 -1.92
CA ARG A 2 -1.01 11.88 -1.08
C ARG A 2 -1.28 10.51 -1.68
N ILE A 3 -1.07 9.46 -0.89
CA ILE A 3 -1.34 8.08 -1.31
C ILE A 3 -2.86 7.88 -1.37
N ASN A 4 -3.33 7.23 -2.43
CA ASN A 4 -4.73 6.85 -2.61
C ASN A 4 -4.83 5.39 -3.12
N LYS A 5 -6.06 4.89 -3.24
CA LYS A 5 -6.36 3.49 -3.55
C LYS A 5 -6.06 3.07 -5.00
N ASP A 6 -5.95 4.06 -5.89
CA ASP A 6 -5.70 3.88 -7.32
C ASP A 6 -4.21 3.84 -7.66
N MET A 7 -3.34 4.23 -6.70
CA MET A 7 -1.89 4.12 -6.86
C MET A 7 -1.44 2.66 -6.83
N THR A 8 -0.45 2.34 -7.67
CA THR A 8 0.19 1.03 -7.66
C THR A 8 1.15 0.86 -6.48
N PHE A 9 1.38 -0.39 -6.09
CA PHE A 9 2.39 -0.70 -5.08
C PHE A 9 3.78 -0.21 -5.48
N ALA A 10 4.15 -0.32 -6.76
CA ALA A 10 5.43 0.18 -7.28
C ALA A 10 5.57 1.70 -7.13
N GLU A 11 4.54 2.47 -7.46
CA GLU A 11 4.55 3.92 -7.29
C GLU A 11 4.72 4.31 -5.82
N ILE A 12 3.93 3.69 -4.93
CA ILE A 12 3.98 3.97 -3.50
C ILE A 12 5.38 3.68 -2.94
N LEU A 13 5.95 2.53 -3.25
CA LEU A 13 7.27 2.12 -2.74
C LEU A 13 8.41 2.93 -3.37
N SER A 14 8.27 3.40 -4.60
CA SER A 14 9.26 4.28 -5.25
C SER A 14 9.37 5.63 -4.54
N HIS A 15 8.25 6.15 -4.02
CA HIS A 15 8.23 7.40 -3.26
C HIS A 15 8.47 7.19 -1.76
N CYS A 16 8.06 6.06 -1.22
CA CYS A 16 8.12 5.74 0.20
C CYS A 16 8.51 4.26 0.39
N PRO A 17 9.81 3.92 0.33
CA PRO A 17 10.27 2.54 0.56
C PRO A 17 9.84 1.98 1.93
N GLU A 18 9.79 2.84 2.95
CA GLU A 18 9.37 2.50 4.32
C GLU A 18 7.87 2.18 4.44
N CYS A 19 7.07 2.60 3.45
CA CYS A 19 5.66 2.22 3.39
C CYS A 19 5.49 0.70 3.22
N GLY A 20 6.53 -0.03 2.79
CA GLY A 20 6.55 -1.49 2.78
C GLY A 20 6.26 -2.12 4.15
N GLU A 21 6.68 -1.49 5.25
CA GLU A 21 6.35 -1.97 6.60
C GLU A 21 4.85 -1.91 6.89
N VAL A 22 4.16 -0.88 6.38
CA VAL A 22 2.71 -0.73 6.53
C VAL A 22 2.02 -1.82 5.73
N LEU A 23 2.39 -1.98 4.46
CA LEU A 23 1.82 -3.01 3.58
C LEU A 23 2.00 -4.42 4.18
N PHE A 24 3.15 -4.69 4.80
CA PHE A 24 3.40 -5.92 5.54
C PHE A 24 2.41 -6.16 6.69
N LYS A 25 2.12 -5.13 7.50
CA LYS A 25 1.15 -5.23 8.62
C LYS A 25 -0.27 -5.58 8.14
N PHE A 26 -0.62 -5.17 6.93
CA PHE A 26 -1.92 -5.45 6.31
C PHE A 26 -1.94 -6.77 5.52
N GLY A 27 -0.90 -7.61 5.63
CA GLY A 27 -0.85 -8.92 4.97
C GLY A 27 -0.44 -8.88 3.50
N LEU A 28 0.05 -7.74 3.02
CA LEU A 28 0.50 -7.53 1.65
C LEU A 28 2.03 -7.73 1.53
N HIS A 29 2.57 -8.78 2.17
CA HIS A 29 4.01 -9.05 2.08
C HIS A 29 4.44 -9.50 0.67
N CYS A 30 3.51 -10.06 -0.11
CA CYS A 30 3.77 -10.70 -1.40
C CYS A 30 4.02 -9.71 -2.55
N ILE A 31 4.33 -8.44 -2.27
CA ILE A 31 4.64 -7.43 -3.30
C ILE A 31 5.89 -7.80 -4.13
N GLY A 32 6.68 -8.79 -3.68
CA GLY A 32 7.73 -9.44 -4.47
C GLY A 32 7.26 -10.52 -5.46
N CYS A 33 5.96 -10.84 -5.52
CA CYS A 33 5.41 -11.79 -6.49
C CYS A 33 5.23 -11.10 -7.85
N HIS A 34 5.62 -11.77 -8.93
CA HIS A 34 5.82 -11.24 -10.30
C HIS A 34 4.67 -10.39 -10.89
N LEU A 35 3.46 -10.44 -10.33
CA LEU A 35 2.27 -9.71 -10.79
C LEU A 35 1.90 -8.51 -9.90
N SER A 36 2.43 -8.42 -8.68
CA SER A 36 1.98 -7.48 -7.65
C SER A 36 2.45 -6.02 -7.79
N PRO A 37 3.61 -5.67 -8.37
CA PRO A 37 4.08 -4.27 -8.38
C PRO A 37 3.19 -3.33 -9.21
N ALA A 38 2.59 -3.83 -10.28
CA ALA A 38 1.73 -3.06 -11.19
C ALA A 38 0.26 -3.01 -10.75
N GLU A 39 -0.11 -3.77 -9.71
CA GLU A 39 -1.45 -3.79 -9.17
C GLU A 39 -1.71 -2.55 -8.31
N THR A 40 -2.95 -2.03 -8.34
CA THR A 40 -3.33 -0.94 -7.45
C THR A 40 -3.46 -1.42 -6.00
N LEU A 41 -3.33 -0.48 -5.06
CA LEU A 41 -3.51 -0.76 -3.64
C LEU A 41 -4.87 -1.40 -3.35
N GLU A 42 -5.95 -0.91 -3.99
CA GLU A 42 -7.30 -1.47 -3.83
C GLU A 42 -7.39 -2.90 -4.38
N GLN A 43 -6.85 -3.14 -5.57
CA GLN A 43 -6.89 -4.46 -6.20
C GLN A 43 -6.16 -5.50 -5.35
N GLY A 44 -4.93 -5.21 -4.92
CA GLY A 44 -4.17 -6.15 -4.11
C GLY A 44 -4.74 -6.34 -2.71
N ALA A 45 -5.25 -5.28 -2.09
CA ALA A 45 -5.95 -5.42 -0.82
C ALA A 45 -7.19 -6.30 -0.94
N LYS A 46 -8.02 -6.10 -1.97
CA LYS A 46 -9.23 -6.91 -2.19
C LYS A 46 -8.90 -8.35 -2.57
N ALA A 47 -7.87 -8.60 -3.37
CA ALA A 47 -7.39 -9.93 -3.72
C ALA A 47 -6.94 -10.73 -2.47
N HIS A 48 -6.49 -10.02 -1.42
CA HIS A 48 -6.11 -10.58 -0.13
C HIS A 48 -7.22 -10.54 0.93
N GLY A 49 -8.46 -10.20 0.54
CA GLY A 49 -9.63 -10.26 1.41
C GLY A 49 -9.77 -9.10 2.40
N LEU A 50 -9.10 -7.97 2.16
CA LEU A 50 -9.30 -6.77 2.97
C LEU A 50 -10.62 -6.09 2.63
N SER A 51 -11.35 -5.69 3.66
CA SER A 51 -12.54 -4.86 3.54
C SER A 51 -12.19 -3.41 3.16
N ASP A 52 -13.13 -2.67 2.59
CA ASP A 52 -12.94 -1.26 2.23
C ASP A 52 -12.46 -0.42 3.43
N SER A 53 -12.97 -0.70 4.65
CA SER A 53 -12.51 -0.03 5.87
C SER A 53 -11.04 -0.31 6.22
N GLN A 54 -10.57 -1.54 5.99
CA GLN A 54 -9.15 -1.87 6.19
C GLN A 54 -8.26 -1.22 5.12
N VAL A 55 -8.77 -1.07 3.89
CA VAL A 55 -8.08 -0.31 2.83
C VAL A 55 -7.95 1.16 3.22
N ASP A 56 -9.02 1.78 3.73
CA ASP A 56 -8.99 3.16 4.21
C ASP A 56 -8.02 3.35 5.38
N GLU A 57 -8.00 2.43 6.35
CA GLU A 57 -7.05 2.42 7.47
C GLU A 57 -5.60 2.32 6.97
N MET A 58 -5.34 1.41 6.02
CA MET A 58 -4.03 1.26 5.40
C MET A 58 -3.59 2.54 4.69
N ILE A 59 -4.47 3.18 3.91
CA ILE A 59 -4.17 4.45 3.23
C ILE A 59 -3.82 5.55 4.23
N LYS A 60 -4.52 5.62 5.37
CA LYS A 60 -4.19 6.60 6.43
C LYS A 60 -2.79 6.35 7.00
N GLU A 61 -2.45 5.12 7.33
CA GLU A 61 -1.13 4.76 7.86
C GLU A 61 0.00 5.00 6.83
N LEU A 62 -0.25 4.69 5.56
CA LEU A 62 0.67 4.99 4.45
C LEU A 62 0.92 6.50 4.32
N ASN A 63 -0.14 7.31 4.33
CA ASN A 63 -0.02 8.77 4.27
C ASN A 63 0.65 9.36 5.52
N LYS A 64 0.48 8.73 6.69
CA LYS A 64 1.17 9.12 7.93
C LYS A 64 2.66 8.85 7.81
N LYS A 65 3.06 7.65 7.37
CA LYS A 65 4.47 7.29 7.12
C LYS A 65 5.13 8.20 6.09
N LEU A 66 4.40 8.58 5.03
CA LEU A 66 4.89 9.53 4.03
C LEU A 66 5.19 10.92 4.62
N LYS A 67 4.41 11.38 5.60
CA LYS A 67 4.60 12.69 6.26
C LYS A 67 5.72 12.68 7.31
N ASP A 68 5.92 11.55 7.98
CA ASP A 68 6.97 11.37 9.01
C ASP A 68 8.39 11.42 8.40
N LYS A 69 8.48 11.22 7.08
CA LYS A 69 9.71 11.31 6.29
C LYS A 69 10.12 12.75 5.92
N GLY A 70 9.51 13.76 6.55
CA GLY A 70 9.69 15.19 6.28
C GLY A 70 10.44 15.90 7.40
#